data_AF-A0A1G9KC63-F1
#
_entry.id   AF-A0A1G9KC63-F1
#
_cell.length_a   1.000
_cell.length_b   1.000
_cell.length_c   1.000
_cell.angle_alpha   90.00
_cell.angle_beta   90.00
_cell.angle_gamma   90.00
#
_symmetry.space_group_name_H-M   'P 1'
#
loop_
_entity.id
_entity.type
_entity.pdbx_description
1 polymer ?
#
loop_
_entity_poly.entity_id
_entity_poly.type
_entity_poly.pdbx_seq_one_letter_code
_entity_poly.pdbx_strand_id
1 'polypeptide(L)'
;MREIPLTEARAKISDLAGAVRYNRERIALTRHGKPVAYLIGAEDMQRLEEAQSTTLNAYPTLKQLRAEDLNQRKAKALAGARRVLAYLESLGAKAAVVGSLVRNRFRLHSDVDFLILSIPENRRYCVEGEIEKLIDRDISFHVLYLDEIEDPQWRAKLLDEARDGSDLV
;
A
#
# COMPACT_ATOMS: atom_id res chain seq x y z
N MET A 1 3.02 13.21 40.20
CA MET A 1 1.84 13.76 39.50
C MET A 1 0.83 14.11 40.58
N ARG A 2 0.40 15.37 40.66
CA ARG A 2 -0.41 15.88 41.77
C ARG A 2 -1.88 15.86 41.35
N GLU A 3 -2.76 15.33 42.19
CA GLU A 3 -4.20 15.30 41.92
C GLU A 3 -4.92 16.32 42.79
N ILE A 4 -5.83 17.10 42.20
CA ILE A 4 -6.61 18.12 42.90
C ILE A 4 -8.06 18.04 42.40
N PRO A 5 -9.06 17.98 43.30
CA PRO A 5 -10.46 18.09 42.92
C PRO A 5 -10.73 19.41 42.17
N LEU A 6 -11.53 19.36 41.12
CA LEU A 6 -11.84 20.52 40.28
C LEU A 6 -12.44 21.69 41.09
N THR A 7 -13.20 21.37 42.15
CA THR A 7 -13.76 22.34 43.10
C THR A 7 -12.68 23.12 43.84
N GLU A 8 -11.62 22.45 44.29
CA GLU A 8 -10.48 23.09 44.97
C GLU A 8 -9.62 23.87 43.97
N ALA A 9 -9.39 23.31 42.78
CA ALA A 9 -8.58 23.94 41.76
C ALA A 9 -9.14 25.29 41.31
N ARG A 10 -10.48 25.43 41.24
CA ARG A 10 -11.15 26.69 40.89
C ARG A 10 -10.79 27.84 41.84
N ALA A 11 -10.66 27.56 43.13
CA ALA A 11 -10.34 28.56 44.14
C ALA A 11 -8.86 28.98 44.12
N LYS A 12 -7.97 28.13 43.60
CA LYS A 12 -6.50 28.29 43.66
C LYS A 12 -5.84 28.40 42.28
N ILE A 13 -6.60 28.76 41.24
CA ILE A 13 -6.13 28.64 39.86
C ILE A 13 -4.83 29.43 39.58
N SER A 14 -4.64 30.58 40.24
CA SER A 14 -3.43 31.39 40.10
C SER A 14 -2.20 30.68 40.68
N ASP A 15 -2.32 30.08 41.86
CA ASP A 15 -1.22 29.35 42.50
C ASP A 15 -0.86 28.09 41.71
N LEU A 16 -1.88 27.39 41.20
CA LEU A 16 -1.68 26.22 40.34
C LEU A 16 -1.01 26.61 39.02
N ALA A 17 -1.38 27.73 38.41
CA ALA A 17 -0.72 28.26 37.21
C ALA A 17 0.75 28.61 37.48
N GLY A 18 1.05 29.21 38.64
CA GLY A 18 2.43 29.46 39.08
C GLY A 18 3.23 28.18 39.26
N ALA A 19 2.64 27.17 39.92
CA ALA A 19 3.26 25.87 40.17
C ALA A 19 3.61 25.15 38.85
N VAL A 20 2.70 25.10 37.88
CA VAL A 20 2.99 24.45 36.58
C VAL A 20 4.00 25.23 35.73
N ARG A 21 4.03 26.57 35.85
CA ARG A 21 4.95 27.42 35.08
C ARG A 21 6.38 27.36 35.62
N TYR A 22 6.56 27.52 36.92
CA TYR A 22 7.89 27.69 37.52
C TYR A 22 8.47 26.38 38.05
N ASN A 23 7.64 25.46 38.54
CA ASN A 23 8.09 24.20 39.13
C ASN A 23 7.92 23.01 38.17
N ARG A 24 7.39 23.24 36.95
CA ARG A 24 7.03 22.19 35.98
C ARG A 24 6.14 21.09 36.58
N GLU A 25 5.29 21.45 37.53
CA GLU A 25 4.31 20.52 38.08
C GLU A 25 3.32 20.07 37.00
N ARG A 26 2.92 18.79 37.04
CA ARG A 26 1.83 18.24 36.22
C ARG A 26 0.68 17.89 37.13
N ILE A 27 -0.44 18.59 36.96
CA ILE A 27 -1.57 18.55 37.88
C ILE A 27 -2.76 17.90 37.19
N ALA A 28 -3.23 16.78 37.74
CA ALA A 28 -4.49 16.15 37.42
C ALA A 28 -5.63 16.91 38.11
N LEU A 29 -6.55 17.46 37.34
CA LEU A 29 -7.82 17.95 37.85
C LEU A 29 -8.81 16.81 37.87
N THR A 30 -9.37 16.50 39.05
CA THR A 30 -10.25 15.33 39.22
C THR A 30 -11.70 15.72 39.51
N ARG A 31 -12.64 14.89 39.07
CA ARG A 31 -14.05 14.94 39.47
C ARG A 31 -14.45 13.55 39.94
N HIS A 32 -15.01 13.46 41.15
CA HIS A 32 -15.31 12.18 41.81
C HIS A 32 -14.10 11.21 41.83
N GLY A 33 -12.90 11.74 42.06
CA GLY A 33 -11.66 10.97 42.09
C GLY A 33 -11.13 10.50 40.73
N LYS A 34 -11.76 10.89 39.61
CA LYS A 34 -11.27 10.56 38.25
C LYS A 34 -10.65 11.79 37.59
N PRO A 35 -9.48 11.68 36.93
CA PRO A 35 -8.90 12.78 36.18
C PRO A 35 -9.82 13.16 35.01
N VAL A 36 -10.10 14.45 34.87
CA VAL A 36 -10.93 15.03 33.81
C VAL A 36 -10.18 16.06 32.97
N ALA A 37 -9.10 16.64 33.50
CA ALA A 37 -8.23 17.56 32.78
C ALA A 37 -6.81 17.55 33.39
N TYR A 38 -5.84 18.05 32.64
CA TYR A 38 -4.47 18.26 33.10
C TYR A 38 -4.10 19.73 32.96
N LEU A 39 -3.51 20.29 34.03
CA LEU A 39 -2.85 21.58 33.96
C LEU A 39 -1.34 21.35 33.82
N ILE A 40 -0.76 21.97 32.79
CA ILE A 40 0.66 21.96 32.47
C ILE A 40 1.12 23.37 32.12
N GLY A 41 2.43 23.63 32.19
CA GLY A 41 2.99 24.91 31.76
C GLY A 41 2.87 25.10 30.25
N ALA A 42 2.84 26.37 29.80
CA ALA A 42 2.73 26.69 28.37
C ALA A 42 3.93 26.17 27.54
N GLU A 43 5.15 26.24 28.09
CA GLU A 43 6.35 25.69 27.44
C GLU A 43 6.25 24.16 27.27
N ASP A 44 5.75 23.46 28.29
CA ASP A 44 5.54 22.02 28.23
C ASP A 44 4.46 21.65 27.21
N MET A 45 3.39 22.45 27.09
CA MET A 45 2.38 22.28 26.04
C MET A 45 2.99 22.45 24.64
N GLN A 46 3.79 23.49 24.43
CA GLN A 46 4.49 23.71 23.15
C GLN A 46 5.38 22.52 22.78
N ARG A 47 6.16 22.01 23.74
CA ARG A 47 6.99 20.81 23.53
C ARG A 47 6.17 19.56 23.20
N LEU A 48 4.99 19.41 23.83
CA LEU A 48 4.08 18.29 23.51
C LEU A 48 3.51 18.44 22.09
N GLU A 49 3.12 19.63 21.67
CA GLU A 49 2.62 19.92 20.31
C GLU A 49 3.70 19.69 19.26
N GLU A 50 4.94 20.14 19.50
CA GLU A 50 6.09 19.90 18.63
C GLU A 50 6.44 18.42 18.52
N ALA A 51 6.46 17.69 19.65
CA ALA A 51 6.71 16.26 19.67
C ALA A 51 5.61 15.46 18.96
N GLN A 52 4.34 15.85 19.15
CA GLN A 52 3.20 15.23 18.49
C GLN A 52 3.22 15.49 16.98
N SER A 53 3.51 16.72 16.56
CA SER A 53 3.65 17.10 15.15
C SER A 53 4.80 16.36 14.47
N THR A 54 5.94 16.26 15.16
CA THR A 54 7.11 15.50 14.66
C THR A 54 6.77 14.03 14.51
N THR A 55 6.09 13.43 15.49
CA THR A 55 5.74 12.01 15.48
C THR A 55 4.71 11.70 14.39
N LEU A 56 3.68 12.53 14.23
CA LEU A 56 2.64 12.31 13.22
C LEU A 56 3.17 12.49 11.79
N ASN A 57 4.14 13.37 11.59
CA ASN A 57 4.77 13.61 10.28
C ASN A 57 5.92 12.64 9.97
N ALA A 58 6.52 12.00 10.98
CA ALA A 58 7.63 11.08 10.79
C ALA A 58 7.21 9.70 10.28
N TYR A 59 5.97 9.28 10.56
CA TYR A 59 5.47 7.98 10.12
C TYR A 59 4.53 8.13 8.93
N PRO A 60 4.76 7.39 7.84
CA PRO A 60 3.80 7.35 6.75
C PRO A 60 2.47 6.81 7.29
N THR A 61 1.38 7.43 6.88
CA THR A 61 0.03 6.94 7.17
C THR A 61 -0.15 5.55 6.56
N LEU A 62 -1.06 4.75 7.13
CA LEU A 62 -1.43 3.45 6.55
C LEU A 62 -1.87 3.55 5.08
N LYS A 63 -2.46 4.68 4.69
CA LYS A 63 -2.85 4.96 3.30
C LYS A 63 -1.62 5.12 2.40
N GLN A 64 -0.59 5.82 2.87
CA GLN A 64 0.67 5.99 2.14
C GLN A 64 1.44 4.67 2.04
N LEU A 65 1.56 3.91 3.14
CA LEU A 65 2.20 2.59 3.13
C LEU A 65 1.55 1.65 2.11
N ARG A 66 0.21 1.55 2.11
CA ARG A 66 -0.51 0.73 1.12
C ARG A 66 -0.31 1.19 -0.32
N ALA A 67 -0.22 2.50 -0.55
CA ALA A 67 0.02 3.04 -1.88
C ALA A 67 1.45 2.70 -2.35
N GLU A 68 2.43 2.79 -1.44
CA GLU A 68 3.81 2.40 -1.71
C GLU A 68 3.92 0.91 -2.01
N ASP A 69 3.33 0.05 -1.18
CA ASP A 69 3.29 -1.40 -1.38
C ASP A 69 2.64 -1.75 -2.72
N LEU A 70 1.56 -1.06 -3.09
CA LEU A 70 0.88 -1.26 -4.37
C LEU A 70 1.76 -0.84 -5.55
N ASN A 71 2.45 0.31 -5.45
CA ASN A 71 3.34 0.81 -6.48
C ASN A 71 4.53 -0.14 -6.68
N GLN A 72 5.13 -0.59 -5.57
CA GLN A 72 6.23 -1.55 -5.60
C GLN A 72 5.79 -2.88 -6.22
N ARG A 73 4.62 -3.41 -5.80
CA ARG A 73 4.06 -4.64 -6.38
C ARG A 73 3.77 -4.48 -7.87
N LYS A 74 3.17 -3.37 -8.30
CA LYS A 74 2.90 -3.08 -9.72
C LYS A 74 4.21 -3.01 -10.52
N ALA A 75 5.23 -2.36 -9.99
CA ALA A 75 6.54 -2.29 -10.64
C ALA A 75 7.18 -3.67 -10.81
N LYS A 76 7.14 -4.53 -9.78
CA LYS A 76 7.58 -5.93 -9.88
C LYS A 76 6.80 -6.70 -10.95
N ALA A 77 5.48 -6.56 -10.96
CA ALA A 77 4.61 -7.22 -11.94
C ALA A 77 4.92 -6.78 -13.38
N LEU A 78 5.08 -5.48 -13.64
CA LEU A 78 5.46 -4.94 -14.95
C LEU A 78 6.84 -5.43 -15.39
N ALA A 79 7.82 -5.41 -14.49
CA ALA A 79 9.17 -5.89 -14.78
C ALA A 79 9.18 -7.40 -15.10
N GLY A 80 8.44 -8.20 -14.33
CA GLY A 80 8.25 -9.63 -14.59
C GLY A 80 7.57 -9.90 -15.92
N ALA A 81 6.47 -9.20 -16.19
CA ALA A 81 5.73 -9.32 -17.44
C ALA A 81 6.60 -9.01 -18.67
N ARG A 82 7.38 -7.92 -18.64
CA ARG A 82 8.32 -7.59 -19.73
C ARG A 82 9.34 -8.70 -19.98
N ARG A 83 9.91 -9.29 -18.93
CA ARG A 83 10.85 -10.42 -19.06
C ARG A 83 10.18 -11.64 -19.68
N VAL A 84 8.97 -11.97 -19.22
CA VAL A 84 8.20 -13.09 -19.74
C VAL A 84 7.87 -12.89 -21.22
N LEU A 85 7.38 -11.71 -21.61
CA LEU A 85 7.04 -11.44 -23.00
C LEU A 85 8.26 -11.51 -23.92
N ALA A 86 9.40 -10.93 -23.51
CA ALA A 86 10.64 -11.04 -24.27
C ALA A 86 11.13 -12.48 -24.40
N TYR A 87 10.98 -13.28 -23.34
CA TYR A 87 11.32 -14.71 -23.38
C TYR A 87 10.41 -15.49 -24.32
N LEU A 88 9.10 -15.28 -24.24
CA LEU A 88 8.12 -15.94 -25.11
C LEU A 88 8.36 -15.57 -26.58
N GLU A 89 8.67 -14.31 -26.86
CA GLU A 89 9.07 -13.86 -28.20
C GLU A 89 10.33 -14.60 -28.69
N SER A 90 11.33 -14.80 -27.83
CA SER A 90 12.54 -15.57 -28.17
C SER A 90 12.26 -17.05 -28.49
N LEU A 91 11.15 -17.60 -28.01
CA LEU A 91 10.68 -18.94 -28.34
C LEU A 91 9.82 -18.98 -29.62
N GLY A 92 9.61 -17.85 -30.29
CA GLY A 92 8.73 -17.74 -31.45
C GLY A 92 7.24 -17.67 -31.09
N ALA A 93 6.91 -17.38 -29.84
CA ALA A 93 5.53 -17.16 -29.41
C ALA A 93 5.13 -15.69 -29.60
N LYS A 94 3.85 -15.46 -29.89
CA LYS A 94 3.22 -14.14 -29.78
C LYS A 94 2.41 -14.15 -28.49
N ALA A 95 2.74 -13.24 -27.57
CA ALA A 95 2.09 -13.13 -26.29
C ALA A 95 1.87 -11.67 -25.92
N ALA A 96 0.89 -11.44 -25.06
CA ALA A 96 0.54 -10.12 -24.53
C ALA A 96 0.11 -10.25 -23.07
N VAL A 97 0.06 -9.13 -22.34
CA VAL A 97 -0.59 -9.05 -21.04
C VAL A 97 -2.01 -8.50 -21.21
N VAL A 98 -2.94 -9.04 -20.43
CA VAL A 98 -4.33 -8.60 -20.35
C VAL A 98 -4.72 -8.32 -18.89
N GLY A 99 -5.95 -7.88 -18.67
CA GLY A 99 -6.51 -7.82 -17.33
C GLY A 99 -6.04 -6.62 -16.51
N SER A 100 -5.92 -6.83 -15.20
CA SER A 100 -5.86 -5.72 -14.24
C SER A 100 -4.61 -4.84 -14.38
N LEU A 101 -3.49 -5.44 -14.80
CA LEU A 101 -2.20 -4.76 -14.93
C LEU A 101 -2.26 -3.67 -16.01
N VAL A 102 -2.74 -4.01 -17.20
CA VAL A 102 -2.83 -3.10 -18.36
C VAL A 102 -4.05 -2.18 -18.32
N ARG A 103 -5.12 -2.59 -17.62
CA ARG A 103 -6.32 -1.76 -17.41
C ARG A 103 -6.16 -0.66 -16.35
N ASN A 104 -4.96 -0.52 -15.77
CA ASN A 104 -4.68 0.38 -14.64
C ASN A 104 -5.64 0.17 -13.45
N ARG A 105 -6.02 -1.09 -13.19
CA ARG A 105 -6.86 -1.51 -12.05
C ARG A 105 -6.16 -2.53 -11.15
N PHE A 106 -4.82 -2.58 -11.20
CA PHE A 106 -3.99 -3.49 -10.43
C PHE A 106 -4.13 -3.22 -8.92
N ARG A 107 -4.18 -4.28 -8.13
CA ARG A 107 -4.37 -4.27 -6.66
C ARG A 107 -3.32 -5.13 -5.97
N LEU A 108 -3.26 -5.07 -4.65
CA LEU A 108 -2.31 -5.84 -3.83
C LEU A 108 -2.43 -7.36 -3.98
N HIS A 109 -3.59 -7.86 -4.41
CA HIS A 109 -3.86 -9.29 -4.66
C HIS A 109 -4.00 -9.59 -6.16
N SER A 110 -3.73 -8.62 -7.04
CA SER A 110 -3.78 -8.85 -8.47
C SER A 110 -2.68 -9.81 -8.90
N ASP A 111 -3.06 -10.63 -9.86
CA ASP A 111 -2.27 -11.50 -10.72
C ASP A 111 -1.88 -10.79 -12.03
N VAL A 112 -0.98 -11.43 -12.77
CA VAL A 112 -0.62 -11.04 -14.14
C VAL A 112 -1.20 -12.08 -15.10
N ASP A 113 -2.11 -11.64 -15.97
CA ASP A 113 -2.72 -12.49 -16.99
C ASP A 113 -1.92 -12.42 -18.29
N PHE A 114 -1.30 -13.51 -18.69
CA PHE A 114 -0.62 -13.65 -19.97
C PHE A 114 -1.57 -14.27 -21.00
N LEU A 115 -1.76 -13.59 -22.13
CA LEU A 115 -2.50 -14.09 -23.28
C LEU A 115 -1.52 -14.58 -24.34
N ILE A 116 -1.52 -15.88 -24.61
CA ILE A 116 -0.76 -16.50 -25.70
C ILE A 116 -1.61 -16.46 -26.97
N LEU A 117 -1.21 -15.63 -27.93
CA LEU A 117 -1.88 -15.47 -29.21
C LEU A 117 -1.52 -16.59 -30.18
N SER A 118 -0.25 -17.01 -30.17
CA SER A 118 0.25 -18.15 -30.93
C SER A 118 1.55 -18.66 -30.32
N ILE A 119 1.75 -19.98 -30.29
CA ILE A 119 3.00 -20.60 -29.83
C ILE A 119 3.25 -21.90 -30.61
N PRO A 120 4.50 -22.28 -30.90
CA PRO A 120 4.78 -23.60 -31.44
C PRO A 120 4.28 -24.72 -30.51
N GLU A 121 3.60 -25.75 -31.05
CA GLU A 121 2.97 -26.80 -30.24
C GLU A 121 3.97 -27.52 -29.30
N ASN A 122 5.18 -27.76 -29.78
CA ASN A 122 6.26 -28.36 -29.01
C ASN A 122 6.84 -27.46 -27.91
N ARG A 123 6.30 -26.26 -27.69
CA ARG A 123 6.71 -25.32 -26.64
C ARG A 123 5.60 -25.05 -25.62
N ARG A 124 4.35 -25.44 -25.88
CA ARG A 124 3.21 -25.16 -24.99
C ARG A 124 3.43 -25.69 -23.57
N TYR A 125 4.02 -26.88 -23.44
CA TYR A 125 4.23 -27.55 -22.15
C TYR A 125 5.20 -26.83 -21.21
N CYS A 126 6.12 -26.00 -21.72
CA CYS A 126 7.15 -25.36 -20.89
C CYS A 126 6.77 -23.94 -20.47
N VAL A 127 5.69 -23.36 -21.00
CA VAL A 127 5.33 -21.95 -20.79
C VAL A 127 5.21 -21.61 -19.32
N GLU A 128 4.35 -22.30 -18.57
CA GLU A 128 4.08 -21.97 -17.16
C GLU A 128 5.35 -22.10 -16.29
N GLY A 129 6.11 -23.19 -16.45
CA GLY A 129 7.33 -23.41 -15.66
C GLY A 129 8.44 -22.41 -15.95
N GLU A 130 8.50 -21.85 -17.16
CA GLU A 130 9.45 -20.79 -17.49
C GLU A 130 8.97 -19.42 -17.00
N ILE A 131 7.65 -19.16 -17.04
CA ILE A 131 7.06 -17.96 -16.44
C ILE A 131 7.33 -17.92 -14.94
N GLU A 132 7.15 -19.04 -14.24
CA GLU A 132 7.40 -19.15 -12.80
C GLU A 132 8.85 -18.78 -12.42
N LYS A 133 9.83 -19.09 -13.29
CA LYS A 133 11.24 -18.72 -13.09
C LYS A 133 11.51 -17.23 -13.32
N LEU A 134 10.75 -16.59 -14.19
CA LEU A 134 10.99 -15.21 -14.64
C LEU A 134 10.20 -14.18 -13.84
N ILE A 135 9.06 -14.58 -13.27
CA ILE A 135 8.22 -13.72 -12.45
C ILE A 135 8.71 -13.70 -10.99
N ASP A 136 8.48 -12.59 -10.29
CA ASP A 136 8.79 -12.51 -8.87
C ASP A 136 7.85 -13.45 -8.09
N ARG A 137 8.38 -14.16 -7.09
CA ARG A 137 7.62 -15.15 -6.29
C ARG A 137 6.39 -14.56 -5.60
N ASP A 138 6.41 -13.26 -5.33
CA ASP A 138 5.29 -12.57 -4.71
C ASP A 138 4.15 -12.26 -5.72
N ILE A 139 4.35 -12.48 -7.01
CA ILE A 139 3.41 -12.15 -8.08
C ILE A 139 2.82 -13.44 -8.67
N SER A 140 1.52 -13.64 -8.44
CA SER A 140 0.75 -14.70 -9.09
C SER A 140 0.51 -14.38 -10.57
N PHE A 141 0.31 -15.42 -11.37
CA PHE A 141 0.02 -15.27 -12.80
C PHE A 141 -0.97 -16.32 -13.27
N HIS A 142 -1.62 -16.01 -14.40
CA HIS A 142 -2.42 -16.95 -15.18
C HIS A 142 -1.95 -16.92 -16.63
N VAL A 143 -2.10 -18.06 -17.31
CA VAL A 143 -1.82 -18.20 -18.74
C VAL A 143 -3.12 -18.56 -19.44
N LEU A 144 -3.48 -17.78 -20.45
CA LEU A 144 -4.65 -17.99 -21.29
C LEU A 144 -4.18 -18.21 -22.73
N TYR A 145 -4.68 -19.24 -23.39
CA TYR A 145 -4.40 -19.47 -24.79
C TYR A 145 -5.58 -19.03 -25.65
N LEU A 146 -5.31 -18.19 -26.65
CA LEU A 146 -6.36 -17.61 -27.50
C LEU A 146 -7.16 -18.68 -28.27
N ASP A 147 -6.52 -19.81 -28.59
CA ASP A 147 -7.13 -20.94 -29.30
C ASP A 147 -8.06 -21.78 -28.41
N GLU A 148 -7.92 -21.72 -27.09
CA GLU A 148 -8.77 -22.40 -26.11
C GLU A 148 -10.00 -21.58 -25.67
N ILE A 149 -10.06 -20.29 -26.05
CA ILE A 149 -11.17 -19.42 -25.68
C ILE A 149 -12.32 -19.59 -26.67
N GLU A 150 -13.36 -20.28 -26.23
CA GLU A 150 -14.58 -20.55 -27.02
C GLU A 150 -15.50 -19.32 -27.16
N ASP A 151 -15.62 -18.50 -26.11
CA ASP A 151 -16.52 -17.33 -26.11
C ASP A 151 -15.98 -16.22 -27.04
N PRO A 152 -16.66 -15.90 -28.16
CA PRO A 152 -16.20 -14.89 -29.11
C PRO A 152 -16.17 -13.47 -28.54
N GLN A 153 -17.10 -13.13 -27.65
CA GLN A 153 -17.17 -11.80 -27.04
C GLN A 153 -16.02 -11.60 -26.06
N TRP A 154 -15.76 -12.62 -25.22
CA TRP A 154 -14.63 -12.59 -24.30
C TRP A 154 -13.30 -12.57 -25.04
N ARG A 155 -13.16 -13.37 -26.10
CA ARG A 155 -11.98 -13.38 -26.98
C ARG A 155 -11.70 -12.01 -27.60
N ALA A 156 -12.73 -11.37 -28.17
CA ALA A 156 -12.58 -10.04 -28.75
C ALA A 156 -12.15 -8.99 -27.70
N LYS A 157 -12.72 -9.07 -26.50
CA LYS A 157 -12.37 -8.19 -25.37
C LYS A 157 -10.91 -8.37 -24.92
N LEU A 158 -10.42 -9.60 -24.87
CA LEU A 158 -9.02 -9.89 -24.53
C LEU A 158 -8.05 -9.35 -25.58
N LEU A 159 -8.40 -9.46 -26.86
CA LEU A 159 -7.60 -8.93 -27.96
C LEU A 159 -7.54 -7.39 -27.95
N ASP A 160 -8.63 -6.71 -27.64
CA ASP A 160 -8.69 -5.24 -27.56
C ASP A 160 -7.79 -4.67 -26.45
N GLU A 161 -7.74 -5.35 -25.30
CA GLU A 161 -6.93 -4.90 -24.16
C GLU A 161 -5.48 -5.40 -24.17
N ALA A 162 -5.15 -6.36 -25.04
CA ALA A 162 -3.83 -6.97 -25.10
C ALA A 162 -2.75 -5.91 -25.30
N ARG A 163 -1.70 -5.95 -24.48
CA ARG A 163 -0.50 -5.13 -24.64
C ARG A 163 0.73 -6.02 -24.72
N ASP A 164 1.54 -5.79 -25.74
CA ASP A 164 2.84 -6.45 -25.87
C ASP A 164 3.89 -5.78 -24.97
N GLY A 165 5.12 -6.31 -24.99
CA GLY A 165 6.19 -5.85 -24.10
C GLY A 165 6.59 -4.38 -24.29
N SER A 166 6.36 -3.82 -25.49
CA SER A 166 6.67 -2.42 -25.80
C SER A 166 5.61 -1.45 -25.29
N ASP A 167 4.36 -1.92 -25.14
CA ASP A 167 3.21 -1.11 -24.72
C ASP A 167 2.88 -1.20 -23.21
N LEU A 168 3.69 -1.92 -22.42
CA LEU A 168 3.52 -2.00 -20.97
C LEU A 168 4.01 -0.71 -20.29
N VAL A 169 3.10 0.19 -19.91
CA VAL A 169 3.38 1.44 -19.16
C VAL A 169 3.05 1.30 -17.67
#